data_AF-A0A8T5QZV4-F1
#
_entry.id   AF-A0A8T5QZV4-F1
#
_cell.length_a   1.000
_cell.length_b   1.000
_cell.length_c   1.000
_cell.angle_alpha   90.00
_cell.angle_beta   90.00
_cell.angle_gamma   90.00
#
_symmetry.space_group_name_H-M   'P 1'
#
loop_
_entity.id
_entity.type
_entity.pdbx_description
1 polymer ?
#
loop_
_entity_poly.entity_id
_entity_poly.type
_entity_poly.pdbx_seq_one_letter_code
_entity_poly.pdbx_strand_id
1 'polypeptide(L)'
;MKVYKILHKPTGLFFTPSNGSGNLSTTGKVYPKKPTLSWIGNSIRIIVKTNSEKLSKKNKLIVDHFNIGLNENFSNKCYWVDQHYNVNESDWEIVKF
;
A
#
# COMPACT_ATOMS: atom_id res chain seq x y z
N MET A 1 -19.88 15.10 7.87
CA MET A 1 -19.73 15.10 6.39
C MET A 1 -19.30 13.71 5.97
N LYS A 2 -19.95 13.08 4.97
CA LYS A 2 -19.57 11.73 4.52
C LYS A 2 -18.21 11.79 3.81
N VAL A 3 -17.30 10.89 4.15
CA VAL A 3 -15.99 10.81 3.50
C VAL A 3 -15.71 9.39 2.99
N TYR A 4 -14.85 9.27 1.99
CA TYR A 4 -14.54 8.00 1.35
C TYR A 4 -13.04 7.71 1.44
N LYS A 5 -12.70 6.42 1.51
CA LYS A 5 -11.33 5.91 1.37
C LYS A 5 -11.34 4.69 0.45
N ILE A 6 -10.17 4.35 -0.09
CA ILE A 6 -10.00 3.18 -0.95
C ILE A 6 -9.21 2.14 -0.17
N LEU A 7 -9.85 1.03 0.17
CA LEU A 7 -9.32 -0.10 0.92
C LEU A 7 -8.74 -1.14 -0.05
N HIS A 8 -7.54 -1.62 0.24
CA HIS A 8 -6.96 -2.82 -0.35
C HIS A 8 -7.34 -4.01 0.53
N LYS A 9 -8.30 -4.81 0.07
CA LYS A 9 -8.90 -5.90 0.85
C LYS A 9 -7.88 -6.91 1.34
N PRO A 10 -6.91 -7.39 0.54
CA PRO A 10 -5.96 -8.42 0.99
C PRO A 10 -5.08 -7.96 2.16
N THR A 11 -4.70 -6.69 2.21
CA THR A 11 -3.81 -6.17 3.27
C THR A 11 -4.57 -5.44 4.38
N GLY A 12 -5.83 -5.07 4.17
CA GLY A 12 -6.58 -4.22 5.08
C GLY A 12 -6.07 -2.77 5.16
N LEU A 13 -5.20 -2.36 4.22
CA LEU A 13 -4.60 -1.02 4.18
C LEU A 13 -5.32 -0.13 3.18
N PHE A 14 -5.22 1.18 3.37
CA PHE A 14 -5.80 2.16 2.47
C PHE A 14 -4.79 2.69 1.45
N PHE A 15 -5.30 3.04 0.28
CA PHE A 15 -4.53 3.68 -0.77
C PHE A 15 -4.16 5.13 -0.42
N THR A 16 -2.91 5.49 -0.67
CA THR A 16 -2.39 6.86 -0.59
C THR A 16 -1.64 7.20 -1.88
N PRO A 17 -2.09 8.20 -2.67
CA PRO A 17 -1.40 8.58 -3.89
C PRO A 17 0.01 9.09 -3.61
N SER A 18 0.91 8.80 -4.53
CA SER A 18 2.30 9.23 -4.57
C SER A 18 2.68 9.40 -6.04
N ASN A 19 3.67 10.24 -6.35
CA ASN A 19 4.10 10.54 -7.72
C ASN A 19 4.26 9.24 -8.54
N GLY A 20 3.33 9.01 -9.48
CA GLY A 20 3.31 7.87 -10.38
C GLY A 20 2.11 6.91 -10.23
N SER A 21 1.77 6.47 -9.01
CA SER A 21 0.83 5.32 -8.85
C SER A 21 0.41 4.97 -7.40
N GLY A 22 0.96 5.63 -6.38
CA GLY A 22 0.54 5.52 -4.96
C GLY A 22 0.81 4.19 -4.24
N ASN A 23 0.77 4.26 -2.89
CA ASN A 23 1.24 3.26 -1.94
C ASN A 23 0.14 2.91 -0.91
N LEU A 24 0.41 1.93 -0.04
CA LEU A 24 -0.50 1.49 1.03
C LEU A 24 -0.15 2.10 2.39
N SER A 25 -1.16 2.56 3.11
CA SER A 25 -1.04 3.13 4.45
C SER A 25 -2.22 2.78 5.36
N THR A 26 -2.05 2.93 6.67
CA THR A 26 -3.12 2.71 7.65
C THR A 26 -4.15 3.83 7.65
N THR A 27 -3.81 5.03 7.16
CA THR A 27 -4.68 6.21 7.17
C THR A 27 -5.37 6.43 5.84
N GLY A 28 -4.66 6.22 4.73
CA GLY A 28 -5.15 6.43 3.36
C GLY A 28 -5.32 7.90 2.99
N LYS A 29 -5.69 8.14 1.73
CA LYS A 29 -6.25 9.42 1.30
C LYS A 29 -7.74 9.48 1.62
N VAL A 30 -8.17 10.62 2.15
CA VAL A 30 -9.58 10.95 2.36
C VAL A 30 -10.12 11.64 1.12
N TYR A 31 -11.25 11.18 0.63
CA TYR A 31 -11.95 11.78 -0.49
C TYR A 31 -13.28 12.38 -0.03
N PRO A 32 -13.57 13.67 -0.31
CA PRO A 32 -14.85 14.29 0.05
C PRO A 32 -16.00 13.82 -0.86
N LYS A 33 -15.69 13.22 -2.00
CA LYS A 33 -16.62 12.62 -2.96
C LYS A 33 -16.22 11.19 -3.23
N LYS A 34 -17.15 10.33 -3.64
CA LYS A 34 -16.88 8.92 -3.97
C LYS A 34 -15.87 8.86 -5.14
N PRO A 35 -14.66 8.30 -4.95
CA PRO A 35 -13.67 8.20 -6.03
C PRO A 35 -14.03 7.07 -7.03
N THR A 36 -13.30 6.98 -8.13
CA THR A 36 -13.32 5.84 -9.06
C THR A 36 -12.03 5.02 -8.90
N LEU A 37 -12.07 3.73 -9.26
CA LEU A 37 -10.91 2.82 -9.16
C LEU A 37 -10.10 2.69 -10.45
N SER A 38 -10.57 3.30 -11.56
CA SER A 38 -9.99 3.19 -12.91
C SER A 38 -8.46 3.35 -13.05
N TRP A 39 -7.83 4.09 -12.15
CA TRP A 39 -6.39 4.38 -12.17
C TRP A 39 -5.57 3.47 -11.24
N ILE A 40 -6.22 2.79 -10.28
CA ILE A 40 -5.57 1.85 -9.36
C ILE A 40 -5.50 0.43 -9.95
N GLY A 41 -6.49 0.05 -10.78
CA GLY A 41 -6.70 -1.33 -11.22
C GLY A 41 -5.61 -1.96 -12.10
N ASN A 42 -4.58 -1.24 -12.51
CA ASN A 42 -3.51 -1.78 -13.35
C ASN A 42 -2.22 -2.05 -12.57
N SER A 43 -1.77 -1.10 -11.75
CA SER A 43 -0.54 -1.22 -10.97
C SER A 43 -0.49 -0.19 -9.85
N ILE A 44 0.25 -0.49 -8.78
CA ILE A 44 0.56 0.47 -7.70
C ILE A 44 2.06 0.49 -7.40
N ARG A 45 2.55 1.61 -6.87
CA ARG A 45 3.95 1.75 -6.41
C ARG A 45 4.05 1.47 -4.92
N ILE A 46 4.68 0.36 -4.59
CA ILE A 46 4.95 -0.01 -3.21
C ILE A 46 6.30 0.58 -2.80
N ILE A 47 6.25 1.43 -1.78
CA ILE A 47 7.43 1.95 -1.11
C ILE A 47 7.46 1.41 0.32
N VAL A 48 8.41 0.53 0.61
CA VAL A 48 8.67 0.03 1.96
C VAL A 48 10.04 0.55 2.39
N LYS A 49 10.05 1.36 3.44
CA LYS A 49 11.27 1.89 4.07
C LYS A 49 11.30 1.49 5.53
N THR A 50 12.40 0.94 5.99
CA THR A 50 12.70 0.77 7.42
C THR A 50 14.16 1.05 7.69
N ASN A 51 14.44 1.78 8.76
CA ASN A 51 15.79 1.96 9.32
C ASN A 51 16.00 1.09 10.56
N SER A 52 15.08 0.14 10.81
CA SER A 52 15.10 -0.78 11.93
C SER A 52 15.16 -2.21 11.40
N GLU A 53 15.80 -3.09 12.17
CA GLU A 53 15.82 -4.55 11.99
C GLU A 53 14.40 -5.14 11.95
N LYS A 54 13.40 -4.47 12.55
CA LYS A 54 12.01 -4.94 12.60
C LYS A 54 11.11 -4.14 11.68
N LEU A 55 10.33 -4.86 10.87
CA LEU A 55 9.25 -4.26 10.09
C LEU A 55 8.10 -3.83 11.01
N SER A 56 7.56 -2.63 10.75
CA SER A 56 6.27 -2.25 11.32
C SER A 56 5.16 -3.21 10.86
N LYS A 57 4.09 -3.35 11.64
CA LYS A 57 2.93 -4.20 11.29
C LYS A 57 2.42 -3.94 9.87
N LYS A 58 2.31 -2.66 9.49
CA LYS A 58 1.92 -2.25 8.14
C LYS A 58 2.90 -2.75 7.09
N ASN A 59 4.20 -2.52 7.27
CA ASN A 59 5.20 -2.94 6.29
C ASN A 59 5.26 -4.46 6.16
N LYS A 60 5.08 -5.21 7.26
CA LYS A 60 4.98 -6.66 7.23
C LYS A 60 3.84 -7.13 6.34
N LEU A 61 2.63 -6.57 6.51
CA LEU A 61 1.48 -6.90 5.65
C LEU A 61 1.74 -6.66 4.15
N ILE A 62 2.46 -5.57 3.83
CA ILE A 62 2.82 -5.24 2.45
C ILE A 62 3.84 -6.25 1.92
N VAL A 63 4.91 -6.50 2.67
CA VAL A 63 5.97 -7.44 2.29
C VAL A 63 5.41 -8.84 2.07
N ASP A 64 4.59 -9.33 3.01
CA ASP A 64 4.00 -10.66 2.96
C ASP A 64 3.07 -10.81 1.74
N HIS A 65 2.23 -9.79 1.47
CA HIS A 65 1.28 -9.84 0.35
C HIS A 65 1.95 -9.76 -1.03
N PHE A 66 2.93 -8.87 -1.20
CA PHE A 66 3.63 -8.68 -2.47
C PHE A 66 4.84 -9.62 -2.65
N ASN A 67 5.02 -10.57 -1.72
CA ASN A 67 6.15 -11.51 -1.68
C ASN A 67 7.50 -10.82 -1.89
N ILE A 68 7.68 -9.70 -1.20
CA ILE A 68 8.87 -8.86 -1.39
C ILE A 68 10.04 -9.54 -0.68
N GLY A 69 11.01 -10.03 -1.44
CA GLY A 69 12.21 -10.66 -0.90
C GLY A 69 12.93 -9.73 0.09
N LEU A 70 12.86 -10.06 1.38
CA LEU A 70 13.73 -9.46 2.39
C LEU A 70 15.06 -10.21 2.29
N ASN A 71 16.08 -9.61 1.66
CA ASN A 71 17.40 -10.24 1.59
C ASN A 71 17.85 -10.65 3.01
N GLU A 72 18.43 -11.85 3.14
CA GLU A 72 18.84 -12.49 4.41
C GLU A 72 19.81 -11.63 5.25
N ASN A 73 20.37 -10.57 4.68
CA ASN A 73 21.19 -9.55 5.35
C ASN A 73 20.38 -8.46 6.11
N PHE A 74 19.09 -8.68 6.35
CA PHE A 74 18.23 -7.80 7.15
C PHE A 74 18.71 -7.60 8.59
N SER A 75 19.60 -8.47 9.06
CA SER A 75 20.22 -8.42 10.37
C SER A 75 21.10 -7.19 10.61
N ASN A 76 21.37 -6.34 9.60
CA ASN A 76 22.28 -5.21 9.81
C ASN A 76 21.95 -3.85 9.17
N LYS A 77 21.04 -3.70 8.19
CA LYS A 77 20.93 -2.41 7.47
C LYS A 77 19.52 -2.10 6.97
N CYS A 78 19.25 -0.79 6.94
CA CYS A 78 18.06 -0.16 6.39
C CYS A 78 17.58 -0.85 5.09
N TYR A 79 16.27 -1.03 4.99
CA TYR A 79 15.63 -1.63 3.84
C TYR A 79 14.80 -0.59 3.10
N TRP A 80 15.00 -0.52 1.79
CA TRP A 80 14.25 0.35 0.89
C TRP A 80 13.83 -0.41 -0.36
N VAL A 81 12.53 -0.59 -0.51
CA VAL A 81 11.88 -1.06 -1.74
C VAL A 81 11.10 0.08 -2.35
N ASP A 82 11.20 0.19 -3.67
CA ASP A 82 10.47 1.15 -4.48
C ASP A 82 10.20 0.52 -5.85
N GLN A 83 9.06 -0.14 -5.97
CA GLN A 83 8.72 -0.97 -7.14
C GLN A 83 7.24 -0.88 -7.48
N HIS A 84 6.93 -1.14 -8.75
CA HIS A 84 5.55 -1.26 -9.23
C HIS A 84 5.11 -2.71 -9.18
N TYR A 85 3.89 -2.92 -8.69
CA TYR A 85 3.25 -4.23 -8.63
C TYR A 85 1.94 -4.17 -9.40
N ASN A 86 1.72 -5.17 -10.25
CA ASN A 86 0.41 -5.37 -10.86
C ASN A 86 -0.58 -5.76 -9.77
N VAL A 87 -1.76 -5.18 -9.83
CA VAL A 87 -2.84 -5.45 -8.87
C VAL A 87 -4.13 -5.69 -9.64
N ASN A 88 -5.07 -6.40 -9.04
CA ASN A 88 -6.38 -6.58 -9.64
C ASN A 88 -7.32 -5.50 -9.10
N GLU A 89 -8.18 -4.91 -9.96
CA GLU A 89 -9.24 -4.00 -9.50
C GLU A 89 -10.15 -4.66 -8.46
N SER A 90 -10.34 -5.99 -8.56
CA SER A 90 -11.11 -6.77 -7.59
C SER A 90 -10.56 -6.74 -6.17
N ASP A 91 -9.29 -6.35 -5.97
CA ASP A 91 -8.67 -6.30 -4.63
C ASP A 91 -9.03 -5.02 -3.87
N TRP A 92 -9.77 -4.12 -4.51
CA TRP A 92 -10.05 -2.79 -3.97
C TRP A 92 -11.53 -2.60 -3.64
N GLU A 93 -11.77 -1.78 -2.61
CA GLU A 93 -13.11 -1.41 -2.17
C GLU A 93 -13.15 0.08 -1.80
N ILE A 94 -14.22 0.77 -2.17
CA ILE A 94 -14.47 2.14 -1.72
C ILE A 94 -15.34 2.10 -0.47
N VAL A 95 -14.74 2.42 0.67
CA VAL A 95 -15.42 2.45 1.98
C VAL A 95 -15.84 3.87 2.34
N LYS A 96 -16.93 4.00 3.09
CA LYS A 96 -17.53 5.27 3.51
C LYS A 96 -17.49 5.40 5.04
N PHE A 97 -17.13 6.58 5.52
CA PHE A 97 -17.12 6.98 6.92
C PHE A 97 -17.98 8.23 7.15
#